data_AF-A0A2S6NAX4-F1
#
_entry.id   AF-A0A2S6NAX4-F1
#
_cell.length_a   1.000
_cell.length_b   1.000
_cell.length_c   1.000
_cell.angle_alpha   90.00
_cell.angle_beta   90.00
_cell.angle_gamma   90.00
#
_symmetry.space_group_name_H-M   'P 1'
#
loop_
_entity.id
_entity.type
_entity.pdbx_description
1 polymer ?
#
loop_
_entity_poly.entity_id
_entity_poly.type
_entity_poly.pdbx_seq_one_letter_code
_entity_poly.pdbx_strand_id
1 'polypeptide(L)'
;ILKRIRGCPFARGGRVLVRFRANGYSLFARRSGEPLARLRLTGNGDEVVLLYPSHRGGWGALGDFGADVMPLDEALQCLSDNPYFLELRQTFG
;
A
#
# COMPACT_ATOMS: atom_id res chain seq x y z
N ILE A 1 -6.02 9.88 -6.72
CA ILE A 1 -5.40 8.78 -5.92
C ILE A 1 -4.53 7.85 -6.78
N LEU A 2 -5.07 7.07 -7.73
CA LEU A 2 -4.28 6.11 -8.53
C LEU A 2 -3.03 6.70 -9.21
N LYS A 3 -3.12 7.93 -9.76
CA LYS A 3 -1.98 8.63 -10.37
C LYS A 3 -0.86 8.91 -9.36
N ARG A 4 -1.20 9.27 -8.11
CA ARG A 4 -0.24 9.52 -7.02
C ARG A 4 0.47 8.21 -6.63
N ILE A 5 -0.30 7.13 -6.40
CA ILE A 5 0.26 5.79 -6.13
C ILE A 5 1.26 5.37 -7.21
N ARG A 6 0.88 5.48 -8.50
CA ARG A 6 1.77 5.11 -9.62
C ARG A 6 2.99 6.02 -9.76
N GLY A 7 2.94 7.23 -9.22
CA GLY A 7 4.05 8.19 -9.22
C GLY A 7 5.12 7.90 -8.16
N CYS A 8 4.80 7.09 -7.14
CA CYS A 8 5.71 6.79 -6.03
C CYS A 8 6.89 5.92 -6.47
N PRO A 9 8.09 6.11 -5.88
CA PRO A 9 9.28 5.34 -6.21
C PRO A 9 9.08 3.82 -6.18
N PHE A 10 8.31 3.30 -5.23
CA PHE A 10 8.04 1.87 -5.10
C PHE A 10 7.16 1.30 -6.24
N ALA A 11 6.34 2.14 -6.88
CA ALA A 11 5.46 1.73 -7.97
C ALA A 11 6.06 1.99 -9.37
N ARG A 12 7.11 2.82 -9.46
CA ARG A 12 7.84 3.09 -10.70
C ARG A 12 8.47 1.80 -11.26
N GLY A 13 8.52 1.69 -12.59
CA GLY A 13 8.92 0.46 -13.29
C GLY A 13 7.84 -0.63 -13.29
N GLY A 14 6.64 -0.33 -12.78
CA GLY A 14 5.50 -1.23 -12.78
C GLY A 14 5.65 -2.42 -11.84
N ARG A 15 6.58 -2.44 -10.88
CA ARG A 15 6.79 -3.62 -10.01
C ARG A 15 5.61 -3.93 -9.09
N VAL A 16 4.74 -2.94 -8.88
CA VAL A 16 3.53 -3.05 -8.08
C VAL A 16 2.29 -3.03 -8.98
N LEU A 17 1.43 -4.03 -8.83
CA LEU A 17 0.08 -4.04 -9.38
C LEU A 17 -0.87 -3.34 -8.39
N VAL A 18 -1.69 -2.43 -8.90
CA VAL A 18 -2.69 -1.71 -8.10
C VAL A 18 -4.09 -2.16 -8.51
N ARG A 19 -4.89 -2.65 -7.55
CA ARG A 19 -6.27 -3.09 -7.77
C ARG A 19 -7.23 -2.32 -6.87
N PHE A 20 -8.27 -1.74 -7.47
CA PHE A 20 -9.34 -1.09 -6.73
C PHE A 20 -10.52 -2.03 -6.49
N ARG A 21 -10.85 -2.29 -5.21
CA ARG A 21 -11.98 -3.11 -4.76
C ARG A 21 -12.45 -2.67 -3.38
N ALA A 22 -13.76 -2.77 -3.10
CA ALA A 22 -14.36 -2.50 -1.79
C ALA A 22 -13.77 -1.24 -1.11
N ASN A 23 -13.89 -0.12 -1.81
CA ASN A 23 -13.43 1.22 -1.39
C ASN A 23 -11.95 1.31 -0.99
N GLY A 24 -11.06 0.60 -1.68
CA GLY A 24 -9.63 0.70 -1.41
C GLY A 24 -8.75 0.25 -2.56
N TYR A 25 -7.52 0.73 -2.55
CA TYR A 25 -6.45 0.36 -3.46
C TYR A 25 -5.55 -0.67 -2.79
N SER A 26 -5.65 -1.92 -3.23
CA SER A 26 -4.72 -2.98 -2.84
C SER A 26 -3.51 -2.98 -3.76
N LEU A 27 -2.33 -3.06 -3.15
CA LEU A 27 -1.03 -3.13 -3.79
C LEU A 27 -0.53 -4.58 -3.73
N PHE A 28 -0.08 -5.10 -4.86
CA PHE A 28 0.46 -6.45 -4.99
C PHE A 28 1.82 -6.40 -5.68
N ALA A 29 2.74 -7.29 -5.31
CA ALA A 29 3.94 -7.51 -6.09
C ALA A 29 3.53 -8.07 -7.46
N ARG A 30 3.91 -7.41 -8.56
CA ARG A 30 3.47 -7.84 -9.89
C ARG A 30 3.99 -9.22 -10.27
N ARG A 31 5.18 -9.61 -9.79
CA ARG A 31 5.82 -10.89 -10.12
C ARG A 31 5.27 -12.06 -9.30
N SER A 32 5.23 -11.94 -7.98
CA SER A 32 4.77 -13.02 -7.09
C SER A 32 3.24 -13.02 -6.89
N GLY A 33 2.57 -11.89 -7.14
CA GLY A 33 1.16 -11.71 -6.83
C GLY A 33 0.88 -11.52 -5.33
N GLU A 34 1.92 -11.47 -4.50
CA GLU A 34 1.79 -11.34 -3.05
C GLU A 34 1.16 -9.98 -2.68
N PRO A 35 0.22 -9.97 -1.72
CA PRO A 35 -0.34 -8.72 -1.22
C PRO A 35 0.74 -7.97 -0.43
N LEU A 36 0.87 -6.67 -0.69
CA LEU A 36 1.90 -5.83 -0.06
C LEU A 36 1.29 -4.90 0.99
N ALA A 37 0.27 -4.16 0.57
CA ALA A 37 -0.45 -3.22 1.41
C ALA A 37 -1.80 -2.88 0.78
N ARG A 38 -2.68 -2.26 1.55
CA ARG A 38 -3.95 -1.75 1.07
C ARG A 38 -4.22 -0.37 1.67
N LEU A 39 -4.56 0.56 0.79
CA LEU A 39 -5.04 1.88 1.14
C LEU A 39 -6.57 1.86 1.08
N ARG A 40 -7.24 1.79 2.22
CA ARG A 40 -8.71 1.88 2.29
C ARG A 40 -9.11 3.35 2.39
N LEU A 41 -9.99 3.81 1.51
CA LEU A 41 -10.49 5.18 1.55
C LEU A 41 -11.45 5.32 2.74
N THR A 42 -11.36 6.42 3.48
CA THR A 42 -12.30 6.73 4.56
C THR A 42 -13.59 7.36 4.05
N GLY A 43 -13.55 7.96 2.85
CA GLY A 43 -14.63 8.77 2.30
C GLY A 43 -14.50 10.26 2.63
N ASN A 44 -13.53 10.63 3.48
CA ASN A 44 -13.23 12.01 3.84
C ASN A 44 -12.00 12.49 3.06
N GLY A 45 -12.21 13.25 1.99
CA GLY A 45 -11.12 13.80 1.18
C GLY A 45 -10.20 12.73 0.60
N ASP A 46 -8.90 12.88 0.81
CA ASP A 46 -7.88 11.91 0.42
C ASP A 46 -7.29 11.13 1.61
N GLU A 47 -8.00 11.11 2.74
CA GLU A 47 -7.60 10.30 3.89
C GLU A 47 -7.77 8.81 3.60
N VAL A 48 -6.81 8.04 4.11
CA VAL A 48 -6.76 6.61 3.94
C VAL A 48 -6.38 5.93 5.23
N VAL A 49 -6.81 4.68 5.33
CA VAL A 49 -6.38 3.73 6.32
C VAL A 49 -5.37 2.80 5.64
N LEU A 50 -4.14 2.79 6.14
CA LEU A 50 -3.08 1.92 5.65
C LEU A 50 -3.16 0.54 6.34
N LEU A 51 -3.36 -0.51 5.55
CA LEU A 51 -3.50 -1.88 6.01
C LEU A 51 -2.44 -2.77 5.37
N TYR A 52 -2.05 -3.82 6.09
CA TYR A 52 -1.09 -4.83 5.65
C TYR A 52 -1.73 -6.21 5.61
N PRO A 53 -1.14 -7.18 4.87
CA PRO A 53 -1.57 -8.56 4.93
C PRO A 53 -1.50 -9.08 6.37
N SER A 54 -2.59 -9.66 6.86
CA SER A 54 -2.64 -10.26 8.20
C SER A 54 -2.34 -11.75 8.14
N HIS A 55 -1.62 -12.27 9.14
CA HIS A 55 -1.42 -13.71 9.33
C HIS A 55 -2.74 -14.49 9.53
N ARG A 56 -3.81 -13.82 9.98
CA ARG A 56 -5.16 -14.40 10.11
C ARG A 56 -5.95 -14.40 8.80
N GLY A 57 -5.33 -14.00 7.70
CA GLY A 57 -5.98 -13.77 6.42
C GLY A 57 -6.59 -12.37 6.31
N GLY A 58 -6.66 -11.86 5.08
CA GLY A 58 -7.22 -10.53 4.79
C GLY A 58 -6.25 -9.38 5.09
N TRP A 59 -6.81 -8.24 5.48
CA TRP A 59 -6.09 -6.98 5.68
C TRP A 59 -6.22 -6.53 7.14
N GLY A 60 -5.11 -6.21 7.79
CA GLY A 60 -5.05 -5.76 9.19
C GLY A 60 -4.29 -4.45 9.34
N ALA A 61 -4.55 -3.74 10.43
CA ALA A 61 -3.75 -2.61 10.88
C ALA A 61 -2.34 -3.06 11.27
N LEU A 62 -1.38 -2.14 11.23
CA LEU A 62 -0.08 -2.35 11.84
C LEU A 62 -0.17 -1.83 13.29
N GLY A 63 -0.25 -2.74 14.26
CA GLY A 63 -0.34 -2.42 15.69
C GLY A 63 -1.69 -2.77 16.36
N ASP A 64 -1.70 -2.75 17.68
CA ASP A 64 -2.84 -3.18 18.51
C ASP A 64 -3.98 -2.14 18.58
N PHE A 65 -3.71 -0.87 18.24
CA PHE A 65 -4.64 0.25 18.39
C PHE A 65 -5.53 0.54 17.16
N GLY A 66 -5.63 -0.41 16.23
CA GLY A 66 -6.40 -0.22 15.00
C GLY A 66 -5.59 0.55 13.95
N ALA A 67 -6.21 0.77 12.80
CA ALA A 67 -5.52 1.35 11.66
C ALA A 67 -5.71 2.87 11.64
N ASP A 68 -4.62 3.61 11.84
CA ASP A 68 -4.64 5.06 11.84
C ASP A 68 -5.11 5.61 10.49
N VAL A 69 -6.00 6.61 10.57
CA VAL A 69 -6.39 7.41 9.42
C VAL A 69 -5.31 8.45 9.20
N MET A 70 -4.78 8.50 7.98
CA MET A 70 -3.74 9.47 7.61
C MET A 70 -3.97 9.99 6.19
N PRO A 71 -3.43 11.17 5.85
CA PRO A 71 -3.44 11.67 4.48
C PRO A 71 -2.80 10.67 3.52
N LEU A 72 -3.30 10.61 2.28
CA LEU A 72 -2.76 9.71 1.26
C LEU A 72 -1.24 9.88 1.07
N ASP A 73 -0.73 11.10 1.05
CA ASP A 73 0.71 11.33 0.83
C ASP A 73 1.56 10.77 1.98
N GLU A 74 1.09 10.88 3.22
CA GLU A 74 1.75 10.29 4.38
C GLU A 74 1.77 8.76 4.27
N ALA A 75 0.64 8.14 3.92
CA ALA A 75 0.60 6.70 3.69
C ALA A 75 1.55 6.26 2.57
N LEU A 76 1.64 7.04 1.49
CA LEU A 76 2.57 6.77 0.39
C LEU A 76 4.04 6.95 0.78
N GLN A 77 4.33 7.87 1.70
CA GLN A 77 5.67 8.06 2.27
C GLN A 77 6.03 6.87 3.16
N CYS A 78 5.15 6.46 4.07
CA CYS A 78 5.32 5.26 4.90
C CYS A 78 5.62 4.01 4.05
N LEU A 79 4.91 3.84 2.93
CA LEU A 79 5.16 2.76 1.98
C LEU A 79 6.50 2.89 1.25
N SER A 80 6.94 4.12 0.96
CA SER A 80 8.22 4.38 0.28
C SER A 80 9.42 4.12 1.19
N ASP A 81 9.27 4.36 2.49
CA ASP A 81 10.32 4.18 3.50
C ASP A 81 10.35 2.76 4.08
N ASN A 82 9.31 1.97 3.85
CA ASN A 82 9.23 0.60 4.33
C ASN A 82 10.31 -0.28 3.67
N PRO A 83 11.19 -0.95 4.46
CA PRO A 83 12.25 -1.81 3.94
C PRO A 83 11.77 -2.87 2.96
N TYR A 84 10.57 -3.42 3.13
CA TYR A 84 10.02 -4.43 2.22
C TYR A 84 9.76 -3.85 0.81
N PHE A 85 9.28 -2.61 0.72
CA PHE A 85 9.12 -1.92 -0.56
C PHE A 85 10.45 -1.44 -1.14
N LEU A 86 11.46 -1.17 -0.29
CA LEU A 86 12.83 -0.91 -0.71
C LEU A 86 13.55 -2.18 -1.20
N GLU A 87 13.25 -3.35 -0.65
CA GLU A 87 13.78 -4.63 -1.12
C GLU A 87 13.16 -5.02 -2.46
N LEU A 88 11.86 -4.76 -2.67
CA LEU A 88 11.27 -4.83 -4.02
C LEU A 88 12.00 -3.96 -5.06
N ARG A 89 12.73 -2.92 -4.61
CA ARG A 89 13.61 -2.10 -5.46
C ARG A 89 14.96 -2.76 -5.72
N GLN A 90 15.51 -3.53 -4.77
CA GLN A 90 16.87 -4.10 -4.82
C GLN A 90 16.93 -5.53 -5.37
N THR A 91 15.98 -6.40 -4.99
CA THR A 91 15.96 -7.82 -5.37
C THR A 91 15.65 -8.06 -6.86
N PHE A 92 15.24 -7.00 -7.57
CA PHE A 92 14.78 -7.08 -8.97
C PHE A 92 15.38 -5.97 -9.85
N GLY A 93 16.62 -5.57 -9.55
CA GLY A 93 17.46 -4.70 -10.38
C GLY A 93 18.13 -5.45 -11.52
#